data_AF-A0A9E4ZKR3-F1
#
_entry.id   AF-A0A9E4ZKR3-F1
#
_cell.length_a   1.000
_cell.length_b   1.000
_cell.length_c   1.000
_cell.angle_alpha   90.00
_cell.angle_beta   90.00
_cell.angle_gamma   90.00
#
_symmetry.space_group_name_H-M   'P 1'
#
loop_
_entity.id
_entity.type
_entity.pdbx_description
1 polymer ?
#
loop_
_entity_poly.entity_id
_entity_poly.type
_entity_poly.pdbx_seq_one_letter_code
_entity_poly.pdbx_strand_id
1 'polypeptide(L)'
;MGLFDRLFKKGRVYEQPYSDEQHEALLDIQKRIPDAWVSEFTPSLDSIKSMERQAPTHWMYKHITDPHQYVYRSMSLRSSMLGEYDKTVSVCLDGLAQYPNDAYLLYMLGRTLCDIGRVTGDVTKVEEALSVLNQVLTTYPDFPDAYMERGSCHLIFKDLDSAENDYLRAIELESDESSKQDWIQTLKQIRAQRNQVYLGRGIKVFYFISPPLKDDKPLKEVGQLEIITKHFHPVYVSGHDKEKDGMWVKLFCPSAKFTLVNQMDQIEQIYSTIFNHVIDDAKAVFNRHGYKVQGYSLEVVYQLSPGESSDIIPMFELKTLQERVVD
;
A
#
# COMPACT_ATOMS: atom_id res chain seq x y z
N MET A 1 2.38 -6.03 13.50
CA MET A 1 2.56 -7.31 14.21
C MET A 1 1.21 -7.99 14.21
N GLY A 2 1.06 -9.09 13.48
CA GLY A 2 -0.23 -9.78 13.36
C GLY A 2 -0.66 -10.39 14.70
N LEU A 3 -1.90 -10.87 14.78
CA LEU A 3 -2.38 -11.74 15.87
C LEU A 3 -1.39 -12.89 16.15
N PHE A 4 -0.69 -13.31 15.08
CA PHE A 4 0.35 -14.34 15.04
C PHE A 4 1.59 -14.02 15.89
N ASP A 5 2.14 -12.80 15.81
CA ASP A 5 3.33 -12.42 16.59
C ASP A 5 3.03 -12.27 18.09
N ARG A 6 1.75 -12.04 18.42
CA ARG A 6 1.28 -11.71 19.77
C ARG A 6 0.95 -12.93 20.61
N LEU A 7 0.49 -14.02 19.99
CA LEU A 7 0.18 -15.24 20.74
C LEU A 7 1.41 -16.11 20.99
N PHE A 8 2.41 -16.14 20.09
CA PHE A 8 3.48 -17.14 20.17
C PHE A 8 4.86 -16.58 19.77
N LYS A 9 5.67 -16.20 20.78
CA LYS A 9 7.10 -15.87 20.59
C LYS A 9 7.83 -17.04 19.89
N LYS A 10 8.68 -16.68 18.92
CA LYS A 10 9.63 -17.54 18.17
C LYS A 10 10.28 -18.62 19.06
N GLY A 11 10.23 -19.87 18.60
CA GLY A 11 11.23 -20.89 19.00
C GLY A 11 10.74 -22.23 19.53
N ARG A 12 9.62 -22.79 19.04
CA ARG A 12 9.35 -24.23 19.24
C ARG A 12 9.14 -24.92 17.91
N VAL A 13 10.05 -25.85 17.60
CA VAL A 13 9.77 -26.95 16.67
C VAL A 13 8.67 -27.76 17.34
N TYR A 14 7.47 -27.77 16.76
CA TYR A 14 6.40 -28.65 17.22
C TYR A 14 6.70 -30.05 16.70
N GLU A 15 6.81 -31.03 17.61
CA GLU A 15 6.69 -32.44 17.24
C GLU A 15 5.31 -32.62 16.60
N GLN A 16 5.28 -33.18 15.39
CA GLN A 16 4.04 -33.43 14.68
C GLN A 16 3.19 -34.42 15.50
N PRO A 17 1.93 -34.10 15.84
CA PRO A 17 1.09 -34.98 16.66
C PRO A 17 0.48 -36.15 15.86
N TYR A 18 0.96 -36.39 14.63
CA TYR A 18 0.39 -37.31 13.65
C TYR A 18 1.46 -38.25 13.11
N SER A 19 1.07 -39.49 12.79
CA SER A 19 1.96 -40.40 12.06
C SER A 19 2.14 -39.95 10.60
N ASP A 20 3.24 -40.33 9.97
CA ASP A 20 3.50 -40.03 8.55
C ASP A 20 2.36 -40.51 7.62
N GLU A 21 1.67 -41.58 8.00
CA GLU A 21 0.46 -42.09 7.33
C GLU A 21 -0.74 -41.15 7.43
N GLN A 22 -0.94 -40.51 8.59
CA GLN A 22 -1.97 -39.48 8.79
C GLN A 22 -1.62 -38.18 8.06
N HIS A 23 -0.32 -37.88 7.94
CA HIS A 23 0.17 -36.75 7.16
C HIS A 23 -0.03 -36.97 5.65
N GLU A 24 0.26 -38.15 5.12
CA GLU A 24 0.02 -38.51 3.71
C GLU A 24 -1.47 -38.57 3.36
N ALA A 25 -2.34 -39.06 4.26
CA ALA A 25 -3.78 -39.08 4.04
C ALA A 25 -4.41 -37.67 3.96
N LEU A 26 -3.77 -36.66 4.56
CA LEU A 26 -4.18 -35.26 4.47
C LEU A 26 -3.76 -34.60 3.14
N LEU A 27 -2.87 -35.23 2.37
CA LEU A 27 -2.37 -34.76 1.07
C LEU A 27 -3.15 -35.34 -0.14
N ASP A 28 -4.03 -36.34 0.05
CA ASP A 28 -4.91 -36.89 -1.01
C ASP A 28 -6.19 -36.03 -1.16
N ILE A 29 -6.04 -34.87 -1.80
CA ILE A 29 -6.93 -33.69 -1.82
C ILE A 29 -8.21 -33.86 -2.69
N GLN A 30 -8.62 -35.09 -3.04
CA GLN A 30 -9.82 -35.33 -3.88
C GLN A 30 -10.96 -36.10 -3.20
N LYS A 31 -10.84 -36.47 -1.93
CA LYS A 31 -11.92 -37.17 -1.22
C LYS A 31 -12.55 -36.28 -0.16
N ARG A 32 -13.87 -36.12 -0.27
CA ARG A 32 -14.80 -35.62 0.76
C ARG A 32 -14.28 -35.98 2.15
N ILE A 33 -14.21 -35.00 3.05
CA ILE A 33 -13.80 -35.20 4.44
C ILE A 33 -14.57 -36.41 5.00
N PRO A 34 -13.89 -37.45 5.49
CA PRO A 34 -14.58 -38.66 5.94
C PRO A 34 -15.58 -38.32 7.04
N ASP A 35 -16.83 -38.78 6.89
CA ASP A 35 -17.91 -38.53 7.87
C ASP A 35 -17.49 -38.95 9.30
N ALA A 36 -16.56 -39.91 9.43
CA ALA A 36 -15.96 -40.34 10.70
C ALA A 36 -15.23 -39.20 11.45
N TRP A 37 -14.45 -38.37 10.74
CA TRP A 37 -13.69 -37.25 11.34
C TRP A 37 -14.61 -36.15 11.85
N VAL A 38 -15.75 -35.99 11.16
CA VAL A 38 -16.80 -35.08 11.58
C VAL A 38 -17.50 -35.64 12.82
N SER A 39 -17.84 -36.93 12.86
CA SER A 39 -18.64 -37.52 13.94
C SER A 39 -17.95 -37.61 15.31
N GLU A 40 -16.62 -37.79 15.35
CA GLU A 40 -15.91 -38.16 16.59
C GLU A 40 -15.63 -36.96 17.52
N PHE A 41 -15.73 -35.73 17.00
CA PHE A 41 -15.39 -34.49 17.72
C PHE A 41 -16.44 -33.37 17.60
N THR A 42 -17.65 -33.68 17.11
CA THR A 42 -18.73 -32.69 16.99
C THR A 42 -19.36 -32.42 18.36
N PRO A 43 -19.25 -31.19 18.93
CA PRO A 43 -19.99 -30.85 20.14
C PRO A 43 -21.50 -30.89 19.87
N SER A 44 -22.31 -31.18 20.89
CA SER A 44 -23.76 -31.09 20.73
C SER A 44 -24.20 -29.66 20.39
N LEU A 45 -25.33 -29.51 19.72
CA LEU A 45 -25.88 -28.19 19.41
C LEU A 45 -26.10 -27.35 20.69
N ASP A 46 -26.49 -27.99 21.79
CA ASP A 46 -26.65 -27.32 23.09
C ASP A 46 -25.31 -26.81 23.65
N SER A 47 -24.23 -27.57 23.45
CA SER A 47 -22.88 -27.12 23.78
C SER A 47 -22.49 -25.89 22.96
N ILE A 48 -22.74 -25.91 21.65
CA ILE A 48 -22.46 -24.77 20.76
C ILE A 48 -23.25 -23.53 21.16
N LYS A 49 -24.56 -23.67 21.42
CA LYS A 49 -25.40 -22.57 21.93
C LYS A 49 -24.94 -22.07 23.29
N SER A 50 -24.39 -22.93 24.13
CA SER A 50 -23.76 -22.51 25.38
C SER A 50 -22.50 -21.67 25.13
N MET A 51 -21.64 -22.06 24.19
CA MET A 51 -20.46 -21.29 23.79
C MET A 51 -20.86 -19.93 23.20
N GLU A 52 -21.89 -19.88 22.33
CA GLU A 52 -22.44 -18.62 21.79
C GLU A 52 -22.93 -17.69 22.90
N ARG A 53 -23.64 -18.20 23.91
CA ARG A 53 -24.06 -17.38 25.07
C ARG A 53 -22.89 -16.85 25.88
N GLN A 54 -21.81 -17.60 25.99
CA GLN A 54 -20.60 -17.19 26.73
C GLN A 54 -19.74 -16.20 25.93
N ALA A 55 -19.76 -16.29 24.60
CA ALA A 55 -19.01 -15.45 23.68
C ALA A 55 -19.92 -14.93 22.55
N PRO A 56 -20.89 -14.04 22.84
CA PRO A 56 -21.93 -13.63 21.89
C PRO A 56 -21.40 -12.82 20.71
N THR A 57 -20.19 -12.29 20.82
CA THR A 57 -19.51 -11.53 19.77
C THR A 57 -18.64 -12.42 18.88
N HIS A 58 -18.40 -13.67 19.27
CA HIS A 58 -17.52 -14.58 18.56
C HIS A 58 -18.24 -15.33 17.43
N TRP A 59 -17.98 -14.94 16.19
CA TRP A 59 -18.68 -15.43 15.00
C TRP A 59 -18.54 -16.92 14.70
N MET A 60 -17.54 -17.59 15.28
CA MET A 60 -17.43 -19.07 15.20
C MET A 60 -18.71 -19.78 15.65
N TYR A 61 -19.41 -19.28 16.67
CA TYR A 61 -20.58 -19.96 17.26
C TYR A 61 -21.92 -19.37 16.76
N LYS A 62 -21.89 -18.18 16.16
CA LYS A 62 -23.09 -17.46 15.74
C LYS A 62 -23.83 -18.21 14.62
N HIS A 63 -25.16 -18.19 14.72
CA HIS A 63 -26.07 -18.67 13.69
C HIS A 63 -25.86 -20.15 13.28
N ILE A 64 -25.33 -20.96 14.19
CA ILE A 64 -25.20 -22.40 13.97
C ILE A 64 -26.54 -23.09 14.23
N THR A 65 -27.06 -23.75 13.21
CA THR A 65 -28.26 -24.59 13.28
C THR A 65 -27.94 -26.08 13.24
N ASP A 66 -26.83 -26.44 12.61
CA ASP A 66 -26.32 -27.80 12.51
C ASP A 66 -24.91 -27.88 13.12
N PRO A 67 -24.66 -28.75 14.12
CA PRO A 67 -23.33 -28.95 14.70
C PRO A 67 -22.21 -29.21 13.69
N HIS A 68 -22.52 -29.78 12.52
CA HIS A 68 -21.54 -30.00 11.46
C HIS A 68 -20.98 -28.67 10.92
N GLN A 69 -21.73 -27.57 10.94
CA GLN A 69 -21.20 -26.23 10.59
C GLN A 69 -19.99 -25.89 11.46
N TYR A 70 -20.08 -26.15 12.77
CA TYR A 70 -18.98 -25.89 13.70
C TYR A 70 -17.71 -26.67 13.33
N VAL A 71 -17.87 -27.92 12.88
CA VAL A 71 -16.73 -28.75 12.46
C VAL A 71 -16.03 -28.14 11.25
N TYR A 72 -16.78 -27.80 10.18
CA TYR A 72 -16.21 -27.15 9.00
C TYR A 72 -15.50 -25.85 9.37
N ARG A 73 -16.14 -25.00 10.19
CA ARG A 73 -15.55 -23.72 10.64
C ARG A 73 -14.25 -23.94 11.43
N SER A 74 -14.25 -24.90 12.35
CA SER A 74 -13.10 -25.23 13.19
C SER A 74 -11.94 -25.80 12.36
N MET A 75 -12.25 -26.68 11.40
CA MET A 75 -11.26 -27.24 10.49
C MET A 75 -10.65 -26.17 9.58
N SER A 76 -11.46 -25.32 8.98
CA SER A 76 -10.99 -24.20 8.14
C SER A 76 -10.11 -23.24 8.93
N LEU A 77 -10.52 -22.86 10.16
CA LEU A 77 -9.70 -22.01 11.00
C LEU A 77 -8.35 -22.68 11.30
N ARG A 78 -8.36 -23.95 11.66
CA ARG A 78 -7.14 -24.70 11.99
C ARG A 78 -6.20 -24.82 10.80
N SER A 79 -6.67 -25.22 9.63
CA SER A 79 -5.83 -25.32 8.42
C SER A 79 -5.27 -23.95 8.03
N SER A 80 -6.06 -22.89 8.20
CA SER A 80 -5.62 -21.53 7.93
C SER A 80 -4.51 -21.10 8.88
N MET A 81 -4.63 -21.42 10.18
CA MET A 81 -3.58 -21.15 11.18
C MET A 81 -2.27 -21.90 10.90
N LEU A 82 -2.33 -23.04 10.20
CA LEU A 82 -1.16 -23.80 9.76
C LEU A 82 -0.57 -23.29 8.44
N GLY A 83 -1.20 -22.29 7.80
CA GLY A 83 -0.81 -21.81 6.47
C GLY A 83 -1.16 -22.76 5.33
N GLU A 84 -1.99 -23.77 5.58
CA GLU A 84 -2.45 -24.75 4.59
C GLU A 84 -3.60 -24.13 3.77
N TYR A 85 -3.29 -23.17 2.89
CA TYR A 85 -4.30 -22.38 2.18
C TYR A 85 -5.20 -23.23 1.27
N ASP A 86 -4.63 -24.13 0.46
CA ASP A 86 -5.41 -25.01 -0.44
C ASP A 86 -6.40 -25.89 0.32
N LYS A 87 -5.94 -26.44 1.45
CA LYS A 87 -6.79 -27.23 2.33
C LYS A 87 -7.89 -26.38 2.97
N THR A 88 -7.57 -25.16 3.38
CA THR A 88 -8.57 -24.23 3.93
C THR A 88 -9.66 -23.93 2.91
N VAL A 89 -9.28 -23.65 1.66
CA VAL A 89 -10.24 -23.45 0.55
C VAL A 89 -11.10 -24.70 0.36
N SER A 90 -10.48 -25.89 0.29
CA SER A 90 -11.20 -27.16 0.13
C SER A 90 -12.22 -27.40 1.24
N VAL A 91 -11.82 -27.28 2.51
CA VAL A 91 -12.73 -27.45 3.67
C VAL A 91 -13.86 -26.42 3.65
N CYS A 92 -13.57 -25.16 3.30
CA CYS A 92 -14.61 -24.14 3.17
C CYS A 92 -15.61 -24.51 2.08
N LEU A 93 -15.16 -24.94 0.89
CA LEU A 93 -16.04 -25.30 -0.23
C LEU A 93 -16.90 -26.53 0.09
N ASP A 94 -16.33 -27.56 0.73
CA ASP A 94 -17.07 -28.75 1.18
C ASP A 94 -18.17 -28.39 2.19
N GLY A 95 -17.86 -27.48 3.12
CA GLY A 95 -18.84 -26.98 4.08
C GLY A 95 -19.91 -26.13 3.40
N LEU A 96 -19.52 -25.24 2.48
CA LEU A 96 -20.45 -24.37 1.73
C LEU A 96 -21.34 -25.15 0.76
N ALA A 97 -20.91 -26.32 0.27
CA ALA A 97 -21.79 -27.20 -0.50
C ALA A 97 -23.00 -27.70 0.30
N GLN A 98 -22.86 -27.82 1.62
CA GLN A 98 -23.93 -28.21 2.54
C GLN A 98 -24.62 -27.00 3.18
N TYR A 99 -23.87 -25.93 3.43
CA TYR A 99 -24.32 -24.70 4.09
C TYR A 99 -23.96 -23.47 3.24
N PRO A 100 -24.64 -23.22 2.09
CA PRO A 100 -24.21 -22.23 1.10
C PRO A 100 -24.12 -20.78 1.59
N ASN A 101 -24.82 -20.45 2.67
CA ASN A 101 -24.88 -19.12 3.26
C ASN A 101 -24.25 -19.05 4.65
N ASP A 102 -23.38 -20.01 5.00
CA ASP A 102 -22.66 -19.97 6.28
C ASP A 102 -21.68 -18.79 6.31
N ALA A 103 -21.98 -17.80 7.14
CA ALA A 103 -21.24 -16.55 7.22
C ALA A 103 -19.75 -16.76 7.51
N TYR A 104 -19.43 -17.67 8.43
CA TYR A 104 -18.05 -17.89 8.86
C TYR A 104 -17.25 -18.66 7.82
N LEU A 105 -17.86 -19.64 7.13
CA LEU A 105 -17.18 -20.34 6.04
C LEU A 105 -16.93 -19.44 4.84
N LEU A 106 -17.90 -18.59 4.47
CA LEU A 106 -17.70 -17.57 3.43
C LEU A 106 -16.60 -16.59 3.85
N TYR A 107 -16.62 -16.10 5.09
CA TYR A 107 -15.55 -15.26 5.64
C TYR A 107 -14.17 -15.95 5.54
N MET A 108 -14.05 -17.21 6.00
CA MET A 108 -12.80 -17.96 5.95
C MET A 108 -12.32 -18.18 4.52
N LEU A 109 -13.23 -18.44 3.58
CA LEU A 109 -12.91 -18.55 2.16
C LEU A 109 -12.38 -17.21 1.61
N GLY A 110 -13.10 -16.12 1.82
CA GLY A 110 -12.70 -14.79 1.36
C GLY A 110 -11.34 -14.36 1.91
N ARG A 111 -11.15 -14.52 3.22
CA ARG A 111 -9.86 -14.29 3.89
C ARG A 111 -8.73 -15.11 3.26
N THR A 112 -8.94 -16.40 3.06
CA THR A 112 -7.92 -17.30 2.50
C THR A 112 -7.58 -16.97 1.05
N LEU A 113 -8.58 -16.63 0.23
CA LEU A 113 -8.37 -16.18 -1.14
C LEU A 113 -7.56 -14.87 -1.19
N CYS A 114 -7.82 -13.95 -0.26
CA CYS A 114 -7.06 -12.71 -0.12
C CYS A 114 -5.60 -12.98 0.28
N ASP A 115 -5.37 -13.90 1.23
CA ASP A 115 -4.03 -14.33 1.64
C ASP A 115 -3.28 -14.99 0.47
N ILE A 116 -3.94 -15.87 -0.30
CA ILE A 116 -3.37 -16.48 -1.52
C ILE A 116 -2.98 -15.39 -2.52
N GLY A 117 -3.91 -14.50 -2.87
CA GLY A 117 -3.65 -13.43 -3.83
C GLY A 117 -2.52 -12.50 -3.39
N ARG A 118 -2.39 -12.23 -2.08
CA ARG A 118 -1.27 -11.46 -1.51
C ARG A 118 0.06 -12.18 -1.67
N VAL A 119 0.11 -13.49 -1.40
CA VAL A 119 1.34 -14.29 -1.44
C VAL A 119 1.79 -14.56 -2.88
N THR A 120 0.85 -14.84 -3.78
CA THR A 120 1.17 -15.19 -5.18
C THR A 120 1.23 -13.97 -6.10
N GLY A 121 0.65 -12.84 -5.70
CA GLY A 121 0.42 -11.69 -6.57
C GLY A 121 -0.73 -11.89 -7.57
N ASP A 122 -1.56 -12.94 -7.40
CA ASP A 122 -2.72 -13.19 -8.25
C ASP A 122 -3.88 -12.27 -7.87
N VAL A 123 -4.05 -11.23 -8.68
CA VAL A 123 -5.12 -10.24 -8.54
C VAL A 123 -6.51 -10.87 -8.62
N THR A 124 -6.69 -11.91 -9.45
CA THR A 124 -7.96 -12.61 -9.62
C THR A 124 -8.46 -13.20 -8.31
N LYS A 125 -7.53 -13.75 -7.50
CA LYS A 125 -7.85 -14.31 -6.18
C LYS A 125 -8.30 -13.24 -5.20
N VAL A 126 -7.73 -12.04 -5.29
CA VAL A 126 -8.16 -10.90 -4.46
C VAL A 126 -9.54 -10.39 -4.89
N GLU A 127 -9.85 -10.37 -6.20
CA GLU A 127 -11.18 -10.02 -6.70
C GLU A 127 -12.24 -11.04 -6.26
N GLU A 128 -11.93 -12.34 -6.32
CA GLU A 128 -12.78 -13.40 -5.78
C GLU A 128 -13.01 -13.20 -4.28
N ALA A 129 -11.96 -12.89 -3.51
CA ALA A 129 -12.06 -12.60 -2.08
C ALA A 129 -13.01 -11.44 -1.78
N LEU A 130 -12.87 -10.32 -2.51
CA LEU A 130 -13.75 -9.15 -2.38
C LEU A 130 -15.22 -9.53 -2.65
N SER A 131 -15.48 -10.32 -3.68
CA SER A 131 -16.83 -10.78 -4.02
C SER A 131 -17.45 -11.62 -2.89
N VAL A 132 -16.70 -12.59 -2.36
CA VAL A 132 -17.15 -13.45 -1.26
C VAL A 132 -17.37 -12.64 0.03
N LEU A 133 -16.46 -11.73 0.37
CA LEU A 133 -16.60 -10.89 1.57
C LEU A 133 -17.78 -9.91 1.44
N ASN A 134 -18.05 -9.40 0.24
CA ASN A 134 -19.24 -8.59 -0.04
C ASN A 134 -20.53 -9.40 0.20
N GLN A 135 -20.56 -10.68 -0.17
CA GLN A 135 -21.70 -11.56 0.10
C GLN A 135 -21.94 -11.72 1.61
N VAL A 136 -20.88 -11.91 2.40
CA VAL A 136 -20.96 -11.98 3.87
C VAL A 136 -21.59 -10.70 4.41
N LEU A 137 -21.02 -9.54 4.05
CA LEU A 137 -21.42 -8.23 4.58
C LEU A 137 -22.81 -7.76 4.11
N THR A 138 -23.29 -8.28 2.98
CA THR A 138 -24.68 -8.05 2.52
C THR A 138 -25.69 -8.73 3.43
N THR A 139 -25.35 -9.91 3.96
CA THR A 139 -26.26 -10.71 4.80
C THR A 139 -26.06 -10.40 6.29
N TYR A 140 -24.81 -10.13 6.68
CA TYR A 140 -24.35 -9.97 8.05
C TYR A 140 -23.54 -8.67 8.18
N PRO A 141 -24.20 -7.50 8.19
CA PRO A 141 -23.54 -6.19 8.23
C PRO A 141 -22.93 -5.84 9.60
N ASP A 142 -23.04 -6.73 10.58
CA ASP A 142 -22.48 -6.63 11.93
C ASP A 142 -21.26 -7.57 12.13
N PHE A 143 -20.65 -8.07 11.05
CA PHE A 143 -19.47 -8.94 11.10
C PHE A 143 -18.17 -8.13 10.97
N PRO A 144 -17.50 -7.76 12.08
CA PRO A 144 -16.32 -6.88 12.05
C PRO A 144 -15.13 -7.49 11.29
N ASP A 145 -14.82 -8.77 11.47
CA ASP A 145 -13.68 -9.41 10.80
C ASP A 145 -13.83 -9.41 9.27
N ALA A 146 -15.06 -9.55 8.76
CA ALA A 146 -15.31 -9.51 7.32
C ALA A 146 -15.03 -8.13 6.71
N TYR A 147 -15.34 -7.04 7.42
CA TYR A 147 -14.93 -5.69 7.02
C TYR A 147 -13.42 -5.55 7.04
N MET A 148 -12.76 -5.99 8.10
CA MET A 148 -11.30 -5.88 8.21
C MET A 148 -10.55 -6.67 7.12
N GLU A 149 -11.00 -7.89 6.79
CA GLU A 149 -10.42 -8.66 5.69
C GLU A 149 -10.70 -8.00 4.33
N ARG A 150 -11.91 -7.44 4.11
CA ARG A 150 -12.23 -6.72 2.87
C ARG A 150 -11.35 -5.48 2.70
N GLY A 151 -11.16 -4.72 3.78
CA GLY A 151 -10.23 -3.59 3.82
C GLY A 151 -8.79 -4.02 3.53
N SER A 152 -8.37 -5.18 4.04
CA SER A 152 -7.04 -5.76 3.74
C SER A 152 -6.89 -6.09 2.25
N CYS A 153 -7.95 -6.56 1.58
CA CYS A 153 -7.94 -6.78 0.14
C CYS A 153 -7.90 -5.47 -0.66
N HIS A 154 -8.62 -4.43 -0.23
CA HIS A 154 -8.52 -3.09 -0.83
C HIS A 154 -7.11 -2.50 -0.74
N LEU A 155 -6.37 -2.77 0.34
CA LEU A 155 -4.97 -2.35 0.46
C LEU A 155 -4.05 -3.00 -0.58
N ILE A 156 -4.33 -4.23 -1.02
CA ILE A 156 -3.56 -4.88 -2.10
C ILE A 156 -3.72 -4.09 -3.40
N PHE A 157 -4.91 -3.53 -3.64
CA PHE A 157 -5.20 -2.65 -4.78
C PHE A 157 -4.76 -1.19 -4.57
N LYS A 158 -4.17 -0.85 -3.42
CA LYS A 158 -3.89 0.53 -2.99
C LYS A 158 -5.14 1.43 -2.98
N ASP A 159 -6.33 0.84 -2.87
CA ASP A 159 -7.58 1.56 -2.69
C ASP A 159 -7.71 1.96 -1.21
N LEU A 160 -6.98 3.01 -0.85
CA LEU A 160 -6.89 3.48 0.55
C LEU A 160 -8.23 3.99 1.08
N ASP A 161 -9.08 4.56 0.22
CA ASP A 161 -10.39 5.09 0.63
C ASP A 161 -11.35 3.96 1.01
N SER A 162 -11.47 2.92 0.18
CA SER A 162 -12.30 1.75 0.51
C SER A 162 -11.75 1.00 1.72
N ALA A 163 -10.42 0.84 1.81
CA ALA A 163 -9.79 0.22 2.97
C ALA A 163 -10.06 1.00 4.26
N GLU A 164 -9.91 2.33 4.27
CA GLU A 164 -10.18 3.16 5.43
C GLU A 164 -11.64 3.02 5.90
N ASN A 165 -12.60 3.06 4.98
CA ASN A 165 -14.02 2.90 5.32
C ASN A 165 -14.30 1.54 5.98
N ASP A 166 -13.70 0.48 5.47
CA ASP A 166 -13.85 -0.87 6.00
C ASP A 166 -13.21 -1.02 7.39
N TYR A 167 -11.99 -0.52 7.58
CA TYR A 167 -11.35 -0.54 8.89
C TYR A 167 -12.12 0.27 9.94
N LEU A 168 -12.65 1.44 9.57
CA LEU A 168 -13.51 2.24 10.45
C LEU A 168 -14.74 1.44 10.88
N ARG A 169 -15.40 0.78 9.93
CA ARG A 169 -16.59 -0.01 10.22
C ARG A 169 -16.29 -1.23 11.09
N ALA A 170 -15.17 -1.91 10.85
CA ALA A 170 -14.70 -3.01 11.69
C ALA A 170 -14.46 -2.54 13.13
N ILE A 171 -13.78 -1.40 13.33
CA ILE A 171 -13.51 -0.81 14.66
C ILE A 171 -14.79 -0.43 15.40
N GLU A 172 -15.78 0.12 14.69
CA GLU A 172 -17.08 0.48 15.28
C GLU A 172 -17.84 -0.75 15.81
N LEU A 173 -17.76 -1.87 15.10
CA LEU A 173 -18.52 -3.09 15.37
C LEU A 173 -17.83 -4.03 16.37
N GLU A 174 -16.51 -4.01 16.43
CA GLU A 174 -15.76 -4.86 17.34
C GLU A 174 -16.07 -4.50 18.80
N SER A 175 -15.97 -5.48 19.68
CA SER A 175 -16.11 -5.32 21.13
C SER A 175 -14.79 -5.57 21.86
N ASP A 176 -13.93 -6.41 21.30
CA ASP A 176 -12.61 -6.72 21.85
C ASP A 176 -11.64 -5.56 21.64
N GLU A 177 -11.15 -4.99 22.75
CA GLU A 177 -10.27 -3.83 22.72
C GLU A 177 -8.92 -4.16 22.08
N SER A 178 -8.40 -5.38 22.23
CA SER A 178 -7.11 -5.76 21.63
C SER A 178 -7.20 -5.75 20.10
N SER A 179 -8.21 -6.39 19.52
CA SER A 179 -8.45 -6.40 18.07
C SER A 179 -8.65 -4.98 17.53
N LYS A 180 -9.42 -4.14 18.23
CA LYS A 180 -9.59 -2.72 17.87
C LYS A 180 -8.27 -1.98 17.79
N GLN A 181 -7.39 -2.15 18.78
CA GLN A 181 -6.14 -1.41 18.81
C GLN A 181 -5.27 -1.73 17.60
N ASP A 182 -5.23 -2.99 17.13
CA ASP A 182 -4.47 -3.33 15.92
C ASP A 182 -5.03 -2.67 14.68
N TRP A 183 -6.35 -2.71 14.53
CA TRP A 183 -7.03 -2.13 13.38
C TRP A 183 -6.91 -0.60 13.38
N ILE A 184 -6.90 0.03 14.57
CA ILE A 184 -6.58 1.46 14.74
C ILE A 184 -5.14 1.74 14.27
N GLN A 185 -4.17 0.87 14.58
CA GLN A 185 -2.81 1.05 14.08
C GLN A 185 -2.75 0.94 12.56
N THR A 186 -3.44 -0.04 11.97
CA THR A 186 -3.53 -0.16 10.51
C THR A 186 -4.18 1.07 9.89
N LEU A 187 -5.30 1.56 10.44
CA LEU A 187 -5.95 2.78 9.99
C LEU A 187 -5.03 4.01 10.04
N LYS A 188 -4.20 4.14 11.09
CA LYS A 188 -3.17 5.19 11.15
C LYS A 188 -2.15 5.05 10.04
N GLN A 189 -1.73 3.83 9.71
CA GLN A 189 -0.82 3.57 8.59
C GLN A 189 -1.46 3.93 7.24
N ILE A 190 -2.72 3.59 7.02
CA ILE A 190 -3.48 3.96 5.82
C ILE A 190 -3.51 5.48 5.67
N ARG A 191 -3.87 6.19 6.75
CA ARG A 191 -3.90 7.67 6.76
C ARG A 191 -2.52 8.30 6.57
N ALA A 192 -1.46 7.67 7.09
CA ALA A 192 -0.10 8.12 6.89
C ALA A 192 0.36 7.95 5.43
N GLN A 193 -0.02 6.83 4.78
CA GLN A 193 0.21 6.65 3.34
C GLN A 193 -0.53 7.72 2.52
N ARG A 194 -1.71 8.14 2.97
CA ARG A 194 -2.49 9.23 2.41
C ARG A 194 -2.04 10.64 2.83
N ASN A 195 -0.99 10.81 3.63
CA ASN A 195 -0.52 12.15 4.03
C ASN A 195 0.97 12.30 3.74
N GLN A 196 1.41 11.77 2.59
CA GLN A 196 2.78 11.95 2.15
C GLN A 196 2.96 13.37 1.62
N VAL A 197 3.86 14.09 2.30
CA VAL A 197 4.17 15.48 2.00
C VAL A 197 5.50 15.51 1.25
N TYR A 198 5.46 15.98 0.01
CA TYR A 198 6.65 16.15 -0.81
C TYR A 198 7.13 17.59 -0.70
N LEU A 199 8.37 17.73 -0.21
CA LEU A 199 9.03 19.03 -0.12
C LEU A 199 10.06 19.15 -1.25
N GLY A 200 9.85 20.13 -2.13
CA GLY A 200 10.82 20.47 -3.16
C GLY A 200 12.11 21.03 -2.57
N ARG A 201 13.21 20.28 -2.67
CA ARG A 201 14.57 20.67 -2.20
C ARG A 201 15.43 21.33 -3.26
N GLY A 202 14.85 21.52 -4.44
CA GLY A 202 15.37 22.43 -5.42
C GLY A 202 15.86 21.76 -6.69
N ILE A 203 16.30 22.60 -7.62
CA ILE A 203 16.54 22.21 -9.01
C ILE A 203 17.81 22.83 -9.52
N LYS A 204 18.53 22.08 -10.35
CA LYS A 204 19.67 22.58 -11.10
C LYS A 204 19.34 22.52 -12.58
N VAL A 205 19.53 23.64 -13.27
CA VAL A 205 19.51 23.71 -14.73
C VAL A 205 20.89 24.14 -15.19
N PHE A 206 21.50 23.37 -16.08
CA PHE A 206 22.75 23.71 -16.73
C PHE A 206 22.45 24.14 -18.16
N TYR A 207 23.00 25.27 -18.59
CA TYR A 207 22.92 25.77 -19.96
C TYR A 207 24.33 25.83 -20.54
N PHE A 208 24.55 25.34 -21.76
CA PHE A 208 25.78 25.62 -22.48
C PHE A 208 25.56 26.80 -23.42
N ILE A 209 26.35 27.86 -23.26
CA ILE A 209 26.23 29.10 -24.04
C ILE A 209 27.51 29.43 -24.79
N SER A 210 27.36 30.04 -25.98
CA SER A 210 28.47 30.50 -26.81
C SER A 210 28.19 31.91 -27.38
N PRO A 211 29.17 32.84 -27.36
CA PRO A 211 30.50 32.74 -26.74
C PRO A 211 30.44 32.80 -25.19
N PRO A 212 31.56 32.63 -24.46
CA PRO A 212 31.58 32.81 -23.00
C PRO A 212 31.12 34.21 -22.57
N LEU A 213 30.46 34.32 -21.41
CA LEU A 213 29.97 35.61 -20.89
C LEU A 213 31.12 36.61 -20.73
N LYS A 214 30.83 37.85 -21.14
CA LYS A 214 31.71 39.01 -20.96
C LYS A 214 31.36 39.83 -19.71
N ASP A 215 30.13 39.71 -19.21
CA ASP A 215 29.62 40.36 -18.01
C ASP A 215 28.49 39.54 -17.36
N ASP A 216 28.13 39.89 -16.13
CA ASP A 216 27.12 39.18 -15.33
C ASP A 216 25.68 39.71 -15.51
N LYS A 217 25.47 40.68 -16.40
CA LYS A 217 24.13 41.26 -16.62
C LYS A 217 23.08 40.19 -17.01
N PRO A 218 23.33 39.27 -17.95
CA PRO A 218 22.34 38.24 -18.27
C PRO A 218 22.08 37.29 -17.09
N LEU A 219 23.09 36.98 -16.26
CA LEU A 219 22.90 36.14 -15.07
C LEU A 219 21.97 36.79 -14.05
N LYS A 220 22.13 38.10 -13.83
CA LYS A 220 21.26 38.88 -12.93
C LYS A 220 19.83 38.94 -13.44
N GLU A 221 19.63 39.14 -14.75
CA GLU A 221 18.29 39.15 -15.36
C GLU A 221 17.61 37.78 -15.26
N VAL A 222 18.33 36.68 -15.52
CA VAL A 222 17.81 35.31 -15.32
C VAL A 222 17.39 35.11 -13.86
N GLY A 223 18.21 35.51 -12.89
CA GLY A 223 17.88 35.37 -11.47
C GLY A 223 16.67 36.19 -11.00
N GLN A 224 16.20 37.14 -11.81
CA GLN A 224 15.07 38.03 -11.53
C GLN A 224 13.81 37.68 -12.33
N LEU A 225 13.82 36.64 -13.16
CA LEU A 225 12.65 36.21 -13.91
C LEU A 225 11.46 35.94 -12.97
N GLU A 226 10.31 36.53 -13.29
CA GLU A 226 9.11 36.47 -12.44
C GLU A 226 8.69 35.01 -12.19
N ILE A 227 8.73 34.17 -13.21
CA ILE A 227 8.39 32.75 -13.07
C ILE A 227 9.30 32.01 -12.08
N ILE A 228 10.61 32.33 -12.03
CA ILE A 228 11.52 31.68 -11.08
C ILE A 228 11.27 32.23 -9.67
N THR A 229 11.23 33.55 -9.54
CA THR A 229 11.09 34.22 -8.25
C THR A 229 9.72 33.99 -7.61
N LYS A 230 8.67 33.67 -8.39
CA LYS A 230 7.35 33.26 -7.88
C LYS A 230 7.37 31.86 -7.25
N HIS A 231 8.19 30.95 -7.74
CA HIS A 231 8.18 29.54 -7.35
C HIS A 231 9.35 29.11 -6.45
N PHE A 232 10.44 29.88 -6.38
CA PHE A 232 11.67 29.50 -5.66
C PHE A 232 12.27 30.60 -4.78
N HIS A 233 12.97 30.20 -3.71
CA HIS A 233 13.73 31.11 -2.85
C HIS A 233 14.91 30.39 -2.15
N PRO A 234 16.14 30.95 -2.10
CA PRO A 234 16.76 31.90 -3.03
C PRO A 234 17.10 31.24 -4.38
N VAL A 235 17.54 32.02 -5.37
CA VAL A 235 17.95 31.56 -6.71
C VAL A 235 19.41 31.95 -6.93
N TYR A 236 20.24 31.01 -7.38
CA TYR A 236 21.66 31.23 -7.67
C TYR A 236 21.92 30.98 -9.14
N VAL A 237 22.48 31.97 -9.85
CA VAL A 237 22.91 31.82 -11.24
C VAL A 237 24.40 32.10 -11.32
N SER A 238 25.16 31.17 -11.89
CA SER A 238 26.62 31.30 -11.99
C SER A 238 27.14 30.69 -13.28
N GLY A 239 28.09 31.36 -13.94
CA GLY A 239 28.93 30.73 -14.94
C GLY A 239 29.93 29.75 -14.30
N HIS A 240 30.08 28.57 -14.88
CA HIS A 240 31.01 27.53 -14.48
C HIS A 240 31.72 27.02 -15.74
N ASP A 241 33.00 26.71 -15.63
CA ASP A 241 33.82 26.09 -16.70
C ASP A 241 33.83 26.82 -18.06
N LYS A 242 34.86 27.64 -18.29
CA LYS A 242 35.08 28.28 -19.60
C LYS A 242 35.77 27.29 -20.52
N GLU A 243 35.09 26.93 -21.60
CA GLU A 243 35.65 26.15 -22.70
C GLU A 243 36.10 27.08 -23.83
N LYS A 244 36.88 26.56 -24.78
CA LYS A 244 37.39 27.36 -25.91
C LYS A 244 36.28 28.06 -26.70
N ASP A 245 35.11 27.42 -26.81
CA ASP A 245 34.00 27.87 -27.65
C ASP A 245 32.72 28.19 -26.87
N GLY A 246 32.75 28.22 -25.53
CA GLY A 246 31.55 28.43 -24.73
C GLY A 246 31.76 28.37 -23.23
N MET A 247 30.66 28.36 -22.48
CA MET A 247 30.67 28.29 -21.03
C MET A 247 29.41 27.60 -20.52
N TRP A 248 29.52 26.84 -19.44
CA TRP A 248 28.36 26.32 -18.73
C TRP A 248 27.80 27.39 -17.79
N VAL A 249 26.49 27.55 -17.77
CA VAL A 249 25.78 28.40 -16.81
C VAL A 249 24.87 27.52 -15.99
N LYS A 250 25.06 27.55 -14.67
CA LYS A 250 24.23 26.85 -13.71
C LYS A 250 23.21 27.80 -13.11
N LEU A 251 21.95 27.44 -13.22
CA LEU A 251 20.83 28.01 -12.46
C LEU A 251 20.44 27.01 -11.36
N PHE A 252 20.56 27.42 -10.11
CA PHE A 252 20.23 26.61 -8.94
C PHE A 252 19.13 27.25 -8.09
N CYS A 253 18.05 26.51 -7.87
CA CYS A 253 16.86 26.94 -7.15
C CYS A 253 16.62 26.04 -5.93
N PRO A 254 17.34 26.18 -4.81
CA PRO A 254 17.38 25.25 -3.66
C PRO A 254 16.10 25.08 -2.85
N SER A 255 15.07 25.92 -2.98
CA SER A 255 13.84 25.70 -2.21
C SER A 255 12.62 26.12 -3.00
N ALA A 256 11.68 25.18 -3.14
CA ALA A 256 10.37 25.47 -3.69
C ALA A 256 9.53 26.23 -2.66
N LYS A 257 8.70 27.17 -3.13
CA LYS A 257 7.74 27.92 -2.32
C LYS A 257 6.42 27.19 -2.09
N PHE A 258 6.32 25.96 -2.56
CA PHE A 258 5.10 25.16 -2.51
C PHE A 258 5.39 23.75 -1.98
N THR A 259 4.35 23.15 -1.43
CA THR A 259 4.36 21.79 -0.89
C THR A 259 3.28 21.00 -1.62
N LEU A 260 3.59 19.76 -2.01
CA LEU A 260 2.64 18.88 -2.67
C LEU A 260 2.23 17.76 -1.73
N VAL A 261 0.93 17.50 -1.64
CA VAL A 261 0.35 16.47 -0.76
C VAL A 261 -0.31 15.42 -1.65
N ASN A 262 0.15 14.16 -1.55
CA ASN A 262 -0.40 13.01 -2.30
C ASN A 262 -0.46 13.15 -3.83
N GLN A 263 0.48 13.90 -4.42
CA GLN A 263 0.49 14.20 -5.84
C GLN A 263 1.78 13.75 -6.52
N MET A 264 2.33 12.59 -6.13
CA MET A 264 3.62 12.09 -6.67
C MET A 264 3.63 12.05 -8.20
N ASP A 265 2.56 11.51 -8.80
CA ASP A 265 2.41 11.39 -10.25
C ASP A 265 2.36 12.76 -10.95
N GLN A 266 2.02 13.82 -10.22
CA GLN A 266 1.94 15.18 -10.74
C GLN A 266 3.21 15.98 -10.47
N ILE A 267 4.12 15.55 -9.58
CA ILE A 267 5.36 16.28 -9.27
C ILE A 267 6.15 16.49 -10.55
N GLU A 268 6.44 15.40 -11.28
CA GLU A 268 7.21 15.50 -12.53
C GLU A 268 6.55 16.43 -13.53
N GLN A 269 5.23 16.34 -13.70
CA GLN A 269 4.50 17.19 -14.63
C GLN A 269 4.52 18.67 -14.20
N ILE A 270 4.23 18.98 -12.94
CA ILE A 270 4.21 20.34 -12.39
C ILE A 270 5.59 20.97 -12.54
N TYR A 271 6.63 20.24 -12.15
CA TYR A 271 8.00 20.71 -12.28
C TYR A 271 8.37 20.87 -13.76
N SER A 272 8.20 19.87 -14.62
CA SER A 272 8.49 20.00 -16.05
C SER A 272 7.76 21.20 -16.69
N THR A 273 6.50 21.46 -16.36
CA THR A 273 5.78 22.64 -16.87
C THR A 273 6.40 23.95 -16.41
N ILE A 274 6.64 24.14 -15.10
CA ILE A 274 7.28 25.36 -14.58
C ILE A 274 8.66 25.56 -15.23
N PHE A 275 9.44 24.48 -15.39
CA PHE A 275 10.82 24.58 -15.85
C PHE A 275 10.99 24.69 -17.35
N ASN A 276 10.08 24.16 -18.16
CA ASN A 276 10.09 24.43 -19.60
C ASN A 276 10.01 25.93 -19.87
N HIS A 277 9.14 26.63 -19.15
CA HIS A 277 9.05 28.09 -19.23
C HIS A 277 10.33 28.78 -18.73
N VAL A 278 10.92 28.31 -17.62
CA VAL A 278 12.21 28.86 -17.13
C VAL A 278 13.32 28.70 -18.16
N ILE A 279 13.40 27.54 -18.81
CA ILE A 279 14.39 27.24 -19.85
C ILE A 279 14.22 28.18 -21.03
N ASP A 280 12.99 28.35 -21.51
CA ASP A 280 12.70 29.19 -22.68
C ASP A 280 12.93 30.68 -22.39
N ASP A 281 12.54 31.17 -21.22
CA ASP A 281 12.77 32.55 -20.80
C ASP A 281 14.25 32.84 -20.57
N ALA A 282 14.99 31.91 -19.93
CA ALA A 282 16.43 32.05 -19.74
C ALA A 282 17.17 32.06 -21.09
N LYS A 283 16.79 31.18 -22.02
CA LYS A 283 17.29 31.20 -23.40
C LYS A 283 17.02 32.53 -24.08
N ALA A 284 15.81 33.09 -23.94
CA ALA A 284 15.46 34.38 -24.52
C ALA A 284 16.31 35.52 -23.93
N VAL A 285 16.63 35.50 -22.63
CA VAL A 285 17.57 36.44 -22.01
C VAL A 285 18.96 36.32 -22.65
N PHE A 286 19.54 35.11 -22.69
CA PHE A 286 20.87 34.92 -23.27
C PHE A 286 20.93 35.35 -24.74
N ASN A 287 19.95 34.96 -25.55
CA ASN A 287 19.87 35.30 -26.97
C ASN A 287 19.80 36.82 -27.18
N ARG A 288 19.02 37.55 -26.38
CA ARG A 288 18.92 39.02 -26.47
C ARG A 288 20.23 39.75 -26.14
N HIS A 289 21.08 39.16 -25.30
CA HIS A 289 22.42 39.68 -25.00
C HIS A 289 23.50 39.15 -25.94
N GLY A 290 23.13 38.44 -27.02
CA GLY A 290 24.06 37.97 -28.05
C GLY A 290 24.74 36.63 -27.76
N TYR A 291 24.21 35.82 -26.83
CA TYR A 291 24.73 34.49 -26.49
C TYR A 291 23.78 33.40 -27.01
N LYS A 292 24.27 32.47 -27.85
CA LYS A 292 23.49 31.32 -28.32
C LYS A 292 23.52 30.21 -27.26
N VAL A 293 22.35 29.75 -26.83
CA VAL A 293 22.23 28.54 -26.00
C VAL A 293 22.27 27.30 -26.89
N GLN A 294 23.26 26.43 -26.68
CA GLN A 294 23.52 25.23 -27.50
C GLN A 294 23.06 23.93 -26.82
N GLY A 295 22.70 23.97 -25.54
CA GLY A 295 22.21 22.79 -24.84
C GLY A 295 21.77 23.11 -23.42
N TYR A 296 21.00 22.19 -22.82
CA TYR A 296 20.69 22.25 -21.40
C TYR A 296 20.48 20.86 -20.76
N SER A 297 20.66 20.80 -19.45
CA SER A 297 20.38 19.63 -18.60
C SER A 297 19.60 20.04 -17.34
N LEU A 298 18.59 19.25 -16.96
CA LEU A 298 17.69 19.51 -15.84
C LEU A 298 17.75 18.39 -14.79
N GLU A 299 18.09 18.75 -13.55
CA GLU A 299 18.09 17.86 -12.38
C GLU A 299 17.09 18.34 -11.32
N VAL A 300 16.19 17.46 -10.89
CA VAL A 300 15.21 17.74 -9.83
C VAL A 300 15.54 17.01 -8.54
N VAL A 301 15.46 17.74 -7.42
CA VAL A 301 15.68 17.22 -6.07
C VAL A 301 14.44 17.46 -5.22
N TYR A 302 13.86 16.39 -4.70
CA TYR A 302 12.78 16.45 -3.72
C TYR A 302 13.12 15.56 -2.52
N GLN A 303 12.48 15.89 -1.39
CA GLN A 303 12.53 15.10 -0.18
C GLN A 303 11.13 14.61 0.14
N LEU A 304 10.99 13.30 0.31
CA LEU A 304 9.79 12.73 0.90
C LEU A 304 9.82 13.01 2.41
N SER A 305 8.87 13.80 2.90
CA SER A 305 8.61 13.87 4.32
C SER A 305 7.45 12.93 4.61
N PRO A 306 7.62 11.97 5.52
CA PRO A 306 6.46 11.35 6.12
C PRO A 306 5.63 12.44 6.80
N GLY A 307 4.29 12.35 6.73
CA GLY A 307 3.42 13.17 7.57
C GLY A 307 3.83 13.04 9.05
N GLU A 308 3.43 14.01 9.88
CA GLU A 308 3.95 14.36 11.22
C GLU A 308 4.14 13.22 12.28
N SER A 309 3.95 11.94 11.95
CA SER A 309 4.00 10.82 12.88
C SER A 309 4.90 9.64 12.48
N SER A 310 6.01 9.84 11.74
CA SER A 310 6.90 8.70 11.48
C SER A 310 8.39 9.03 11.64
N ASP A 311 9.09 8.17 12.39
CA ASP A 311 10.56 8.13 12.54
C ASP A 311 11.28 7.65 11.26
N ILE A 312 10.73 7.92 10.07
CA ILE A 312 11.31 7.50 8.80
C ILE A 312 12.33 8.56 8.38
N ILE A 313 13.57 8.11 8.16
CA ILE A 313 14.68 8.91 7.63
C ILE A 313 14.25 9.50 6.27
N PRO A 314 14.38 10.81 6.03
CA PRO A 314 14.01 11.39 4.75
C PRO A 314 14.84 10.80 3.63
N MET A 315 14.19 10.30 2.59
CA MET A 315 14.85 9.80 1.39
C MET A 315 15.05 10.95 0.41
N PHE A 316 16.29 11.14 -0.04
CA PHE A 316 16.64 12.07 -1.10
C PHE A 316 16.74 11.30 -2.41
N GLU A 317 15.92 11.67 -3.39
CA GLU A 317 16.05 11.15 -4.75
C GLU A 317 16.55 12.26 -5.68
N LEU A 318 17.59 11.93 -6.46
CA LEU A 318 18.13 12.74 -7.54
C LEU A 318 17.71 12.09 -8.84
N LYS A 319 16.97 12.81 -9.68
CA LYS A 319 16.53 12.31 -10.99
C LYS A 319 16.84 13.34 -12.07
N THR A 320 17.56 12.91 -13.10
CA THR A 320 17.77 13.68 -14.33
C THR A 320 16.52 13.55 -15.20
N LEU A 321 15.86 14.66 -15.49
CA LEU A 321 14.58 14.64 -16.22
C LEU A 321 14.77 14.75 -17.72
N GLN A 322 15.69 15.61 -18.18
CA GLN A 322 15.92 15.86 -19.60
C GLN A 322 17.35 16.32 -19.86
N GLU A 323 17.92 15.81 -20.96
CA GLU A 323 19.17 16.28 -21.55
C GLU A 323 18.91 16.55 -23.03
N ARG A 324 19.22 17.76 -23.50
CA ARG A 324 18.97 18.15 -24.89
C ARG A 324 20.12 18.97 -25.44
N VAL A 325 20.80 18.42 -26.44
CA VAL A 325 21.71 19.14 -27.32
C VAL A 325 20.85 19.85 -28.36
N VAL A 326 21.01 21.17 -28.47
CA VAL A 326 20.29 21.99 -29.46
C VAL A 326 21.28 22.24 -30.61
N ASP A 327 21.08 21.55 -31.73
CA ASP A 327 21.84 21.77 -32.97
C ASP A 327 21.78 23.25 -33.44
#